data_AF-A0A7V5UKQ5-F1
#
_entry.id   AF-A0A7V5UKQ5-F1
#
_cell.length_a   1.000
_cell.length_b   1.000
_cell.length_c   1.000
_cell.angle_alpha   90.00
_cell.angle_beta   90.00
_cell.angle_gamma   90.00
#
_symmetry.space_group_name_H-M   'P 1'
#
loop_
_entity.id
_entity.type
_entity.pdbx_description
1 polymer ?
#
loop_
_entity_poly.entity_id
_entity_poly.type
_entity_poly.pdbx_seq_one_letter_code
_entity_poly.pdbx_strand_id
1 'polypeptide(L)'
;MSNVKAPPKKWHYLLREDYDQLMELPGNTKLNPELAKRSSRSLYYPKNTEGAFRELRFRGLEVDGIKLWQMAAEGIVHPKGASPGMTWTGEDCLEWSKEDIDQAAEWLYEHRHWSPWTHFCWVCNLRFGQCIKAHRLAAARYGWGWSSGFDVIGKNFYIERASDPDDYAFIRFLPDEFDFRALGNLK
;
A
#
# COMPACT_ATOMS: atom_id res chain seq x y z
N MET A 1 19.11 -10.45 -34.47
CA MET A 1 18.95 -10.72 -33.03
C MET A 1 18.22 -9.55 -32.44
N SER A 2 16.95 -9.72 -32.08
CA SER A 2 16.12 -8.67 -31.50
C SER A 2 16.72 -8.23 -30.18
N ASN A 3 17.01 -6.93 -30.04
CA ASN A 3 17.27 -6.29 -28.77
C ASN A 3 15.98 -6.38 -27.93
N VAL A 4 15.82 -7.49 -27.21
CA VAL A 4 14.85 -7.56 -26.13
C VAL A 4 15.40 -6.63 -25.06
N LYS A 5 14.96 -5.37 -25.08
CA LYS A 5 15.14 -4.45 -23.95
C LYS A 5 14.73 -5.24 -22.71
N ALA A 6 15.63 -5.32 -21.73
CA ALA A 6 15.25 -5.80 -20.41
C ALA A 6 13.97 -5.07 -20.01
N PRO A 7 12.97 -5.77 -19.44
CA PRO A 7 11.76 -5.09 -19.00
C PRO A 7 12.18 -3.91 -18.12
N PRO A 8 11.57 -2.72 -18.28
CA PRO A 8 11.90 -1.58 -17.44
C PRO A 8 11.93 -2.07 -16.00
N LYS A 9 12.96 -1.68 -15.24
CA LYS A 9 13.05 -1.93 -13.79
C LYS A 9 11.63 -1.73 -13.29
N LYS A 10 11.03 -2.73 -12.64
CA LYS A 10 9.61 -2.69 -12.28
C LYS A 10 9.43 -1.57 -11.24
N TRP A 11 9.17 -0.35 -11.70
CA TRP A 11 9.12 0.87 -10.89
C TRP A 11 7.78 1.06 -10.22
N HIS A 12 6.85 0.11 -10.39
CA HIS A 12 5.71 -0.03 -9.52
C HIS A 12 6.25 -0.09 -8.09
N TYR A 13 5.75 0.79 -7.23
CA TYR A 13 5.92 0.77 -5.78
C TYR A 13 7.15 1.51 -5.22
N LEU A 14 6.97 2.82 -5.01
CA LEU A 14 7.57 3.47 -3.84
C LEU A 14 6.57 3.31 -2.69
N LEU A 15 6.48 2.08 -2.13
CA LEU A 15 5.59 1.71 -1.02
C LEU A 15 5.70 2.71 0.14
N ARG A 16 6.91 3.25 0.31
CA ARG A 16 7.19 4.21 1.35
C ARG A 16 6.73 5.63 1.02
N GLU A 17 7.11 6.16 -0.13
CA GLU A 17 6.75 7.54 -0.50
C GLU A 17 5.23 7.70 -0.61
N ASP A 18 4.55 6.72 -1.21
CA ASP A 18 3.09 6.71 -1.30
C ASP A 18 2.45 6.67 0.08
N TYR A 19 3.00 5.87 0.98
CA TYR A 19 2.53 5.79 2.36
C TYR A 19 2.72 7.12 3.10
N ASP A 20 3.94 7.67 3.09
CA ASP A 20 4.26 8.92 3.78
C ASP A 20 3.36 10.07 3.27
N GLN A 21 3.21 10.22 1.94
CA GLN A 21 2.28 11.20 1.35
C GLN A 21 0.83 10.96 1.77
N LEU A 22 0.36 9.71 1.80
CA LEU A 22 -1.00 9.38 2.24
C LEU A 22 -1.22 9.64 3.74
N MET A 23 -0.16 9.64 4.54
CA MET A 23 -0.18 9.92 5.97
C MET A 23 -0.11 11.41 6.31
N GLU A 24 0.34 12.25 5.38
CA GLU A 24 0.30 13.71 5.53
C GLU A 24 -1.11 14.29 5.30
N LEU A 25 -1.98 13.57 4.57
CA LEU A 25 -3.34 14.03 4.22
C LEU A 25 -4.33 14.07 5.39
N PRO A 26 -4.40 13.06 6.28
CA PRO A 26 -5.18 13.15 7.51
C PRO A 26 -4.45 14.11 8.44
N GLY A 27 -5.06 15.26 8.77
CA GLY A 27 -4.45 16.22 9.69
C GLY A 27 -3.89 15.50 10.94
N ASN A 28 -2.67 15.89 11.35
CA ASN A 28 -1.92 15.23 12.43
C ASN A 28 -2.69 15.24 13.76
N THR A 29 -3.61 14.29 13.94
CA THR A 29 -4.23 14.03 15.23
C THR A 29 -3.13 13.54 16.13
N LYS A 30 -2.85 14.26 17.22
CA LYS A 30 -1.89 13.84 18.25
C LYS A 30 -2.41 12.55 18.91
N LEU A 31 -2.08 11.40 18.32
CA LEU A 31 -2.26 10.11 18.97
C LEU A 31 -1.32 10.03 20.16
N ASN A 32 -1.75 9.38 21.25
CA ASN A 32 -0.81 9.03 22.30
C ASN A 32 0.26 8.07 21.73
N PRO A 33 1.47 8.00 22.31
CA PRO A 33 2.55 7.18 21.78
C PRO A 33 2.21 5.69 21.63
N GLU A 34 1.51 5.09 22.58
CA GLU A 34 1.15 3.67 22.53
C GLU A 34 0.15 3.34 21.42
N LEU A 35 -0.82 4.22 21.18
CA LEU A 35 -1.75 4.13 20.05
C LEU A 35 -1.03 4.39 18.73
N ALA A 36 -0.07 5.32 18.71
CA ALA A 36 0.71 5.64 17.52
C ALA A 36 1.55 4.43 17.07
N LYS A 37 2.21 3.72 18.01
CA LYS A 37 2.99 2.50 17.74
C LYS A 37 2.18 1.36 17.12
N ARG A 38 0.88 1.26 17.43
CA ARG A 38 -0.06 0.23 16.91
C ARG A 38 -0.82 0.67 15.66
N SER A 39 -0.71 1.94 15.29
CA SER A 39 -1.49 2.53 14.21
C SER A 39 -0.79 2.37 12.87
N SER A 40 -1.53 1.98 11.83
CA SER A 40 -1.09 2.11 10.44
C SER A 40 -1.21 3.52 9.89
N ARG A 41 -1.72 4.46 10.70
CA ARG A 41 -2.01 5.84 10.30
C ARG A 41 -1.09 6.86 10.95
N SER A 42 0.09 6.43 11.36
CA SER A 42 1.05 7.26 12.10
C SER A 42 2.46 6.99 11.58
N LEU A 43 3.25 8.06 11.44
CA LEU A 43 4.69 7.97 11.14
C LEU A 43 5.54 7.87 12.42
N TYR A 44 4.94 7.44 13.54
CA TYR A 44 5.65 7.20 14.79
C TYR A 44 6.34 5.84 14.77
N TYR A 45 7.64 5.83 15.03
CA TYR A 45 8.49 4.64 15.11
C TYR A 45 9.32 4.67 16.41
N PRO A 46 9.77 3.50 16.93
CA PRO A 46 9.51 2.17 16.40
C PRO A 46 8.04 1.74 16.58
N LYS A 47 7.54 0.89 15.70
CA LYS A 47 6.22 0.27 15.82
C LYS A 47 6.31 -1.04 16.56
N ASN A 48 5.21 -1.50 17.14
CA ASN A 48 5.13 -2.91 17.51
C ASN A 48 4.73 -3.75 16.29
N THR A 49 4.81 -5.08 16.41
CA THR A 49 4.44 -6.00 15.31
C THR A 49 3.04 -5.72 14.75
N GLU A 50 2.09 -5.34 15.61
CA GLU A 50 0.75 -4.96 15.19
C GLU A 50 0.73 -3.72 14.29
N GLY A 51 1.39 -2.64 14.69
CA GLY A 51 1.52 -1.45 13.87
C GLY A 51 2.26 -1.71 12.56
N ALA A 52 3.30 -2.55 12.60
CA ALA A 52 4.08 -2.92 11.42
C ALA A 52 3.22 -3.66 10.38
N PHE A 53 2.51 -4.74 10.73
CA PHE A 53 1.70 -5.46 9.74
C PHE A 53 0.52 -4.62 9.26
N ARG A 54 -0.07 -3.77 10.12
CA ARG A 54 -1.17 -2.88 9.70
C ARG A 54 -0.68 -1.82 8.71
N GLU A 55 0.52 -1.28 8.89
CA GLU A 55 1.15 -0.37 7.95
C GLU A 55 1.41 -1.05 6.60
N LEU A 56 1.96 -2.26 6.60
CA LEU A 56 2.17 -3.05 5.39
C LEU A 56 0.85 -3.36 4.65
N ARG A 57 -0.21 -3.72 5.39
CA ARG A 57 -1.56 -3.85 4.81
C ARG A 57 -2.07 -2.56 4.20
N PHE A 58 -1.81 -1.43 4.85
CA PHE A 58 -2.19 -0.13 4.33
C PHE A 58 -1.40 0.22 3.05
N ARG A 59 -0.16 -0.23 2.93
CA ARG A 59 0.65 -0.20 1.70
C ARG A 59 0.20 -1.21 0.64
N GLY A 60 -0.87 -1.96 0.90
CA GLY A 60 -1.46 -2.91 -0.04
C GLY A 60 -0.84 -4.31 -0.03
N LEU A 61 -0.11 -4.68 1.02
CA LEU A 61 0.53 -6.00 1.13
C LEU A 61 -0.30 -6.95 1.99
N GLU A 62 -0.30 -8.22 1.62
CA GLU A 62 -0.97 -9.28 2.39
C GLU A 62 0.01 -9.85 3.42
N VAL A 63 -0.17 -9.43 4.68
CA VAL A 63 0.70 -9.85 5.80
C VAL A 63 -0.07 -9.81 7.12
N ASP A 64 0.32 -10.62 8.09
CA ASP A 64 -0.15 -10.55 9.47
C ASP A 64 1.03 -10.56 10.45
N GLY A 65 0.74 -10.54 11.75
CA GLY A 65 1.78 -10.59 12.78
C GLY A 65 2.60 -11.87 12.72
N ILE A 66 2.00 -12.99 12.27
CA ILE A 66 2.68 -14.28 12.16
C ILE A 66 3.71 -14.28 11.07
N LYS A 67 3.33 -13.81 9.89
CA LYS A 67 4.24 -13.75 8.77
C LYS A 67 5.39 -12.79 9.05
N LEU A 68 5.14 -11.63 9.67
CA LEU A 68 6.20 -10.72 10.08
C LEU A 68 7.18 -11.34 11.08
N TRP A 69 6.65 -12.05 12.08
CA TRP A 69 7.47 -12.76 13.05
C TRP A 69 8.33 -13.83 12.36
N GLN A 70 7.76 -14.60 11.43
CA GLN A 70 8.50 -15.61 10.65
C GLN A 70 9.62 -14.97 9.83
N MET A 71 9.37 -13.82 9.20
CA MET A 71 10.39 -13.08 8.45
C MET A 71 11.56 -12.66 9.35
N ALA A 72 11.28 -12.26 10.59
CA ALA A 72 12.34 -11.96 11.56
C ALA A 72 13.12 -13.21 11.98
N ALA A 73 12.44 -14.33 12.23
CA ALA A 73 13.07 -15.60 12.58
C ALA A 73 13.93 -16.19 11.45
N GLU A 74 13.51 -16.00 10.20
CA GLU A 74 14.22 -16.37 8.96
C GLU A 74 15.38 -15.40 8.64
N GLY A 75 15.52 -14.30 9.37
CA GLY A 75 16.57 -13.30 9.16
C GLY A 75 16.37 -12.44 7.91
N ILE A 76 15.15 -12.34 7.39
CA ILE A 76 14.79 -11.46 6.27
C ILE A 76 14.77 -10.00 6.71
N VAL A 77 14.38 -9.76 7.96
CA VAL A 77 14.31 -8.45 8.62
C VAL A 77 14.85 -8.56 10.05
N HIS A 78 15.27 -7.44 10.64
CA HIS A 78 15.98 -7.44 11.92
C HIS A 78 15.37 -6.47 12.96
N PRO A 79 14.06 -6.57 13.26
CA PRO A 79 13.45 -5.74 14.28
C PRO A 79 14.11 -5.98 15.64
N LYS A 80 14.18 -4.93 16.46
CA LYS A 80 14.79 -5.02 17.77
C LYS A 80 14.01 -6.01 18.65
N GLY A 81 14.75 -6.89 19.32
CA GLY A 81 14.21 -8.02 20.09
C GLY A 81 14.17 -9.34 19.32
N ALA A 82 14.40 -9.32 18.00
CA ALA A 82 14.51 -10.56 17.22
C ALA A 82 15.86 -11.24 17.41
N SER A 83 15.87 -12.57 17.34
CA SER A 83 17.07 -13.39 17.28
C SER A 83 16.89 -14.50 16.23
N PRO A 84 17.94 -14.88 15.47
CA PRO A 84 17.82 -15.94 14.48
C PRO A 84 17.35 -17.26 15.12
N GLY A 85 16.36 -17.90 14.52
CA GLY A 85 15.80 -19.16 15.04
C GLY A 85 14.97 -19.01 16.33
N MET A 86 14.57 -17.79 16.70
CA MET A 86 13.56 -17.58 17.76
C MET A 86 12.30 -18.39 17.48
N THR A 87 11.57 -18.78 18.53
CA THR A 87 10.26 -19.46 18.47
C THR A 87 9.18 -18.57 19.05
N TRP A 88 8.01 -18.49 18.42
CA TRP A 88 6.96 -17.55 18.84
C TRP A 88 6.49 -17.90 20.25
N THR A 89 6.59 -16.94 21.18
CA THR A 89 6.19 -17.16 22.58
C THR A 89 4.77 -16.70 22.92
N GLY A 90 4.18 -15.81 22.12
CA GLY A 90 2.89 -15.17 22.42
C GLY A 90 3.08 -13.78 23.00
N GLU A 91 4.24 -13.54 23.58
CA GLU A 91 4.59 -12.35 24.36
C GLU A 91 5.75 -11.56 23.75
N ASP A 92 6.24 -12.00 22.58
CA ASP A 92 7.36 -11.37 21.88
C ASP A 92 7.05 -9.90 21.53
N CYS A 93 7.72 -8.98 22.23
CA CYS A 93 7.64 -7.55 21.98
C CYS A 93 8.72 -7.13 20.97
N LEU A 94 8.49 -7.37 19.68
CA LEU A 94 9.37 -6.85 18.63
C LEU A 94 9.11 -5.36 18.37
N GLU A 95 10.19 -4.59 18.34
CA GLU A 95 10.19 -3.17 17.98
C GLU A 95 10.69 -3.01 16.54
N TRP A 96 9.81 -2.56 15.66
CA TRP A 96 10.03 -2.44 14.22
C TRP A 96 10.42 -1.01 13.86
N SER A 97 11.63 -0.83 13.35
CA SER A 97 12.07 0.45 12.81
C SER A 97 11.36 0.78 11.49
N LYS A 98 11.61 1.98 10.99
CA LYS A 98 11.14 2.41 9.67
C LYS A 98 11.73 1.50 8.59
N GLU A 99 13.04 1.25 8.72
CA GLU A 99 13.87 0.50 7.79
C GLU A 99 13.47 -0.98 7.76
N ASP A 100 13.18 -1.60 8.91
CA ASP A 100 12.72 -2.99 8.98
C ASP A 100 11.39 -3.18 8.23
N ILE A 101 10.47 -2.21 8.37
CA ILE A 101 9.17 -2.26 7.69
C ILE A 101 9.35 -2.05 6.19
N ASP A 102 10.23 -1.13 5.78
CA ASP A 102 10.50 -0.88 4.37
C ASP A 102 11.15 -2.12 3.71
N GLN A 103 12.10 -2.77 4.38
CA GLN A 103 12.69 -4.04 3.94
C GLN A 103 11.67 -5.18 3.86
N ALA A 104 10.80 -5.33 4.88
CA ALA A 104 9.71 -6.30 4.84
C ALA A 104 8.79 -6.05 3.63
N ALA A 105 8.50 -4.77 3.35
CA ALA A 105 7.63 -4.37 2.26
C ALA A 105 8.21 -4.77 0.89
N GLU A 106 9.51 -4.53 0.67
CA GLU A 106 10.23 -4.95 -0.53
C GLU A 106 10.16 -6.46 -0.72
N TRP A 107 10.49 -7.24 0.34
CA TRP A 107 10.47 -8.69 0.26
C TRP A 107 9.07 -9.24 -0.05
N LEU A 108 8.05 -8.78 0.68
CA LEU A 108 6.65 -9.20 0.47
C LEU A 108 6.21 -8.89 -0.96
N TYR A 109 6.60 -7.73 -1.46
CA TYR A 109 6.27 -7.30 -2.80
C TYR A 109 6.92 -8.18 -3.88
N GLU A 110 8.21 -8.47 -3.77
CA GLU A 110 8.94 -9.35 -4.71
C GLU A 110 8.37 -10.78 -4.73
N HIS A 111 7.88 -11.25 -3.59
CA HIS A 111 7.28 -12.58 -3.42
C HIS A 111 5.77 -12.61 -3.66
N ARG A 112 5.20 -11.54 -4.22
CA ARG A 112 3.79 -11.45 -4.61
C ARG A 112 2.78 -11.62 -3.47
N HIS A 113 3.17 -11.24 -2.24
CA HIS A 113 2.25 -11.08 -1.12
C HIS A 113 1.44 -9.79 -1.27
N TRP A 114 0.70 -9.70 -2.36
CA TRP A 114 -0.09 -8.54 -2.74
C TRP A 114 -1.53 -8.71 -2.28
N SER A 115 -2.11 -7.65 -1.73
CA SER A 115 -3.57 -7.60 -1.62
C SER A 115 -4.21 -7.67 -3.02
N PRO A 116 -5.48 -8.11 -3.14
CA PRO A 116 -6.19 -8.14 -4.44
C PRO A 116 -6.15 -6.81 -5.18
N TRP A 117 -6.18 -5.69 -4.44
CA TRP A 117 -6.17 -4.34 -5.00
C TRP A 117 -4.80 -3.91 -5.51
N THR A 118 -3.74 -4.32 -4.84
CA THR A 118 -2.36 -4.18 -5.33
C THR A 118 -2.18 -4.98 -6.60
N HIS A 119 -2.70 -6.21 -6.65
CA HIS A 119 -2.68 -7.02 -7.87
C HIS A 119 -3.45 -6.34 -9.02
N PHE A 120 -4.65 -5.81 -8.75
CA PHE A 120 -5.42 -5.04 -9.72
C PHE A 120 -4.63 -3.84 -10.27
N CYS A 121 -4.04 -3.02 -9.39
CA CYS A 121 -3.22 -1.89 -9.81
C CYS A 121 -2.05 -2.34 -10.68
N TRP A 122 -1.39 -3.44 -10.33
CA TRP A 122 -0.30 -4.01 -11.12
C TRP A 122 -0.74 -4.44 -12.53
N VAL A 123 -1.84 -5.20 -12.64
CA VAL A 123 -2.38 -5.63 -13.95
C VAL A 123 -2.79 -4.44 -14.83
N CYS A 124 -3.30 -3.37 -14.21
CA CYS A 124 -3.80 -2.19 -14.90
C CYS A 124 -2.75 -1.10 -15.18
N ASN A 125 -1.47 -1.33 -14.91
CA ASN A 125 -0.41 -0.30 -14.99
C ASN A 125 -0.71 0.95 -14.15
N LEU A 126 -1.27 0.76 -12.96
CA LEU A 126 -1.62 1.83 -12.02
C LEU A 126 -0.65 1.86 -10.82
N ARG A 127 -0.43 3.06 -10.27
CA ARG A 127 0.31 3.23 -9.00
C ARG A 127 -0.66 3.16 -7.82
N PHE A 128 -0.47 2.19 -6.93
CA PHE A 128 -1.39 1.91 -5.82
C PHE A 128 -1.66 3.12 -4.91
N GLY A 129 -0.63 3.87 -4.51
CA GLY A 129 -0.80 5.07 -3.68
C GLY A 129 -1.61 6.17 -4.38
N GLN A 130 -1.40 6.36 -5.69
CA GLN A 130 -2.20 7.30 -6.49
C GLN A 130 -3.66 6.85 -6.57
N CYS A 131 -3.91 5.55 -6.70
CA CYS A 131 -5.27 5.00 -6.68
C CYS A 131 -5.98 5.24 -5.34
N ILE A 132 -5.31 5.01 -4.20
CA ILE A 132 -5.87 5.32 -2.88
C ILE A 132 -6.19 6.82 -2.78
N LYS A 133 -5.27 7.69 -3.19
CA LYS A 133 -5.47 9.14 -3.14
C LYS A 133 -6.66 9.57 -3.99
N ALA A 134 -6.74 9.09 -5.23
CA ALA A 134 -7.85 9.36 -6.14
C ALA A 134 -9.18 8.88 -5.54
N HIS A 135 -9.20 7.67 -4.96
CA HIS A 135 -10.38 7.12 -4.31
C HIS A 135 -10.84 7.98 -3.12
N ARG A 136 -9.93 8.43 -2.25
CA ARG A 136 -10.26 9.30 -1.12
C ARG A 136 -10.84 10.64 -1.56
N LEU A 137 -10.26 11.26 -2.58
CA LEU A 137 -10.77 12.51 -3.15
C LEU A 137 -12.17 12.31 -3.75
N ALA A 138 -12.38 11.21 -4.46
CA ALA A 138 -13.68 10.85 -5.02
C ALA A 138 -14.70 10.58 -3.92
N ALA A 139 -14.33 9.86 -2.87
CA ALA A 139 -15.20 9.54 -1.76
C ALA A 139 -15.65 10.79 -0.99
N ALA A 140 -14.75 11.76 -0.80
CA ALA A 140 -15.10 13.07 -0.24
C ALA A 140 -16.01 13.89 -1.18
N ARG A 141 -15.78 13.82 -2.49
CA ARG A 141 -16.55 14.56 -3.51
C ARG A 141 -17.96 13.98 -3.72
N TYR A 142 -18.10 12.66 -3.72
CA TYR A 142 -19.33 11.94 -4.06
C TYR A 142 -20.05 11.36 -2.83
N GLY A 143 -19.56 11.59 -1.62
CA GLY A 143 -20.23 11.19 -0.39
C GLY A 143 -20.16 9.68 -0.08
N TRP A 144 -19.15 8.97 -0.58
CA TRP A 144 -19.01 7.51 -0.39
C TRP A 144 -18.52 7.08 1.01
N GLY A 145 -18.34 8.03 1.92
CA GLY A 145 -17.74 7.80 3.24
C GLY A 145 -16.21 7.68 3.19
N TRP A 146 -15.58 7.53 4.35
CA TRP A 146 -14.12 7.42 4.45
C TRP A 146 -13.66 5.96 4.49
N SER A 147 -12.70 5.60 3.63
CA SER A 147 -11.98 4.32 3.71
C SER A 147 -10.48 4.55 3.77
N SER A 148 -9.80 3.78 4.61
CA SER A 148 -8.34 3.75 4.62
C SER A 148 -7.75 3.06 3.39
N GLY A 149 -8.52 2.20 2.72
CA GLY A 149 -8.08 1.43 1.57
C GLY A 149 -8.59 1.95 0.22
N PHE A 150 -8.15 1.28 -0.83
CA PHE A 150 -8.65 1.41 -2.19
C PHE A 150 -9.59 0.23 -2.44
N ASP A 151 -10.89 0.51 -2.58
CA ASP A 151 -11.91 -0.48 -2.94
C ASP A 151 -12.72 0.11 -4.09
N VAL A 152 -12.72 -0.59 -5.22
CA VAL A 152 -13.41 -0.13 -6.44
C VAL A 152 -14.70 -0.89 -6.70
N ILE A 153 -15.08 -1.84 -5.84
CA ILE A 153 -16.31 -2.61 -6.02
C ILE A 153 -17.51 -1.66 -5.97
N GLY A 154 -18.35 -1.74 -7.01
CA GLY A 154 -19.55 -0.91 -7.12
C GLY A 154 -19.28 0.57 -7.35
N LYS A 155 -18.04 0.96 -7.68
CA LYS A 155 -17.69 2.35 -8.01
C LYS A 155 -17.56 2.53 -9.50
N ASN A 156 -18.08 3.64 -10.02
CA ASN A 156 -17.89 4.04 -11.40
C ASN A 156 -16.50 4.66 -11.55
N PHE A 157 -15.67 4.09 -12.41
CA PHE A 157 -14.37 4.64 -12.76
C PHE A 157 -13.97 4.27 -14.18
N TYR A 158 -13.01 4.99 -14.74
CA TYR A 158 -12.30 4.56 -15.94
C TYR A 158 -10.80 4.68 -15.75
N ILE A 159 -10.05 3.94 -16.55
CA ILE A 159 -8.59 3.97 -16.58
C ILE A 159 -8.17 4.58 -17.91
N GLU A 160 -7.54 5.74 -17.83
CA GLU A 160 -6.90 6.41 -18.95
C GLU A 160 -5.48 5.87 -19.10
N ARG A 161 -5.12 5.45 -20.32
CA ARG A 161 -3.77 4.97 -20.59
C ARG A 161 -2.78 6.13 -20.45
N ALA A 162 -1.58 5.81 -19.95
CA ALA A 162 -0.47 6.75 -20.01
C ALA A 162 -0.17 7.11 -21.47
N SER A 163 0.17 8.37 -21.71
CA SER A 163 0.66 8.84 -23.01
C SER A 163 2.10 8.35 -23.28
N ASP A 164 2.90 8.21 -22.22
CA ASP A 164 4.25 7.66 -22.26
C ASP A 164 4.22 6.17 -21.81
N PRO A 165 4.82 5.23 -22.57
CA PRO A 165 4.92 3.83 -22.16
C PRO A 165 5.66 3.58 -20.84
N ASP A 166 6.52 4.50 -20.41
CA ASP A 166 7.27 4.40 -19.16
C ASP A 166 6.50 5.02 -17.97
N ASP A 167 5.33 5.64 -18.22
CA ASP A 167 4.46 6.23 -17.20
C ASP A 167 3.32 5.31 -16.75
N TYR A 168 2.68 5.71 -15.65
CA TYR A 168 1.49 5.05 -15.11
C TYR A 168 0.21 5.53 -15.79
N ALA A 169 -0.72 4.59 -15.94
CA ALA A 169 -2.09 4.93 -16.27
C ALA A 169 -2.75 5.75 -15.14
N PHE A 170 -3.79 6.50 -15.48
CA PHE A 170 -4.55 7.31 -14.53
C PHE A 170 -5.91 6.69 -14.28
N ILE A 171 -6.29 6.55 -13.00
CA ILE A 171 -7.65 6.17 -12.62
C ILE A 171 -8.46 7.42 -12.29
N ARG A 172 -9.66 7.53 -12.86
CA ARG A 172 -10.62 8.57 -12.51
C ARG A 172 -11.92 7.94 -12.06
N PHE A 173 -12.36 8.33 -10.86
CA PHE A 173 -13.65 7.98 -10.32
C PHE A 173 -14.73 8.98 -10.78
N LEU A 174 -15.95 8.48 -10.92
CA LEU A 174 -17.13 9.17 -11.41
C LEU A 174 -18.25 9.06 -10.37
N PRO A 175 -19.25 9.95 -10.39
CA PRO A 175 -20.43 9.81 -9.52
C PRO A 175 -21.21 8.53 -9.86
N ASP A 176 -22.04 8.08 -8.93
CA ASP A 176 -22.78 6.81 -9.06
C ASP A 176 -23.80 6.85 -10.21
N GLU A 177 -24.31 8.02 -10.58
CA GLU A 177 -25.28 8.21 -11.67
C GLU A 177 -24.64 8.42 -13.05
N PHE A 178 -23.32 8.29 -13.17
CA PHE A 178 -22.62 8.57 -14.43
C PHE A 178 -23.01 7.60 -15.56
N ASP A 179 -23.49 8.14 -16.69
CA ASP A 179 -23.78 7.36 -17.90
C ASP A 179 -22.52 7.19 -18.76
N PHE A 180 -21.96 5.98 -18.77
CA PHE A 180 -20.78 5.64 -19.56
C PHE A 180 -20.96 5.82 -21.07
N ARG A 181 -22.19 5.88 -21.59
CA ARG A 181 -22.44 6.19 -23.01
C ARG A 181 -21.99 7.60 -23.38
N ALA A 182 -21.93 8.52 -22.42
CA ALA A 182 -21.43 9.87 -22.63
C ALA A 182 -19.93 9.92 -22.97
N LEU A 183 -19.14 8.92 -22.56
CA LEU A 183 -17.69 8.85 -22.88
C LEU A 183 -17.43 8.48 -24.35
N GLY A 184 -18.34 7.77 -25.01
CA GLY A 184 -18.19 7.38 -26.42
C GLY A 184 -18.30 8.54 -27.43
N ASN A 185 -18.78 9.70 -26.98
CA ASN A 185 -18.94 10.91 -27.80
C ASN A 185 -17.78 11.91 -27.66
N LEU A 186 -16.80 11.61 -26.80
CA LEU A 186 -15.54 12.34 -26.71
C LEU A 186 -14.53 11.67 -27.65
N LYS A 187 -14.62 11.98 -28.96
CA LYS A 187 -13.58 11.67 -29.95
C LYS A 187 -12.98 12.97 -30.45
#